data_AF-A0A8J7EZT3-F1
#
_entry.id   AF-A0A8J7EZT3-F1
#
_cell.length_a   1.000
_cell.length_b   1.000
_cell.length_c   1.000
_cell.angle_alpha   90.00
_cell.angle_beta   90.00
_cell.angle_gamma   90.00
#
_symmetry.space_group_name_H-M   'P 1'
#
loop_
_entity.id
_entity.type
_entity.pdbx_description
1 polymer ?
#
loop_
_entity_poly.entity_id
_entity_poly.type
_entity_poly.pdbx_seq_one_letter_code
_entity_poly.pdbx_strand_id
1 'polypeptide(L)' 'MARQRMTNKRLAEQMGVHPNAVSHLKNQDIMPRIGAETLDALCKFLECTPSDLIEYVPDEAIDEDP' A
#
# COMPACT_ATOMS: atom_id res chain seq x y z
N MET A 1 7.55 -0.86 1.21
CA MET A 1 8.29 -1.77 0.29
C MET A 1 9.82 -1.75 0.44
N ALA A 2 10.43 -0.69 1.00
CA ALA A 2 11.88 -0.57 1.15
C ALA A 2 12.54 -1.69 2.00
N ARG A 3 11.84 -2.26 2.98
CA ARG A 3 12.36 -3.37 3.81
C ARG A 3 12.57 -4.70 3.05
N GLN A 4 11.83 -4.96 1.97
CA GLN A 4 11.91 -6.23 1.22
C GLN A 4 12.50 -6.10 -0.20
N ARG A 5 12.96 -4.92 -0.64
CA ARG A 5 13.49 -4.66 -2.00
C ARG A 5 12.59 -5.22 -3.13
N MET A 6 11.27 -5.10 -2.97
CA MET A 6 10.27 -5.59 -3.92
C MET A 6 9.98 -4.54 -5.01
N THR A 7 9.83 -4.97 -6.27
CA THR A 7 9.41 -4.08 -7.37
C THR A 7 7.88 -4.05 -7.49
N ASN A 8 7.32 -2.90 -7.89
CA ASN A 8 5.87 -2.73 -8.09
C ASN A 8 5.28 -3.77 -9.07
N LYS A 9 6.03 -4.13 -10.11
CA LYS A 9 5.64 -5.12 -11.10
C LYS A 9 5.46 -6.51 -10.48
N ARG A 10 6.43 -6.92 -9.65
CA ARG A 10 6.39 -8.22 -8.97
C ARG A 10 5.27 -8.29 -7.94
N LEU A 11 5.05 -7.20 -7.19
CA LEU A 11 3.92 -7.10 -6.26
C LEU A 11 2.56 -7.21 -6.98
N ALA A 12 2.42 -6.53 -8.13
CA ALA A 12 1.19 -6.60 -8.93
C ALA A 12 0.89 -8.02 -9.46
N GLU A 13 1.92 -8.70 -9.98
CA GLU A 13 1.83 -10.09 -10.45
C GLU A 13 1.42 -11.04 -9.32
N GLN A 14 1.97 -10.87 -8.11
CA GLN A 14 1.68 -11.74 -6.97
C GLN A 14 0.30 -11.49 -6.37
N MET A 15 -0.18 -10.25 -6.39
CA MET A 15 -1.51 -9.88 -5.92
C MET A 15 -2.61 -10.11 -6.96
N GLY A 16 -2.27 -10.45 -8.21
CA GLY A 16 -3.25 -10.60 -9.29
C GLY A 16 -3.95 -9.29 -9.65
N VAL A 17 -3.32 -8.15 -9.39
CA VAL A 17 -3.87 -6.80 -9.66
C VAL A 17 -3.12 -6.12 -10.79
N HIS A 18 -3.76 -5.15 -11.43
CA HIS A 18 -3.10 -4.35 -12.46
C HIS A 18 -1.94 -3.52 -11.86
N PRO A 19 -0.78 -3.39 -12.54
CA PRO A 19 0.37 -2.62 -12.02
C PRO A 19 0.06 -1.18 -11.63
N ASN A 20 -0.91 -0.55 -12.31
CA ASN A 20 -1.39 0.79 -11.94
C ASN A 20 -1.97 0.82 -10.52
N ALA A 21 -2.70 -0.21 -10.08
CA ALA A 21 -3.28 -0.25 -8.73
C ALA A 21 -2.20 -0.19 -7.64
N VAL A 22 -1.06 -0.87 -7.86
CA VAL A 22 0.11 -0.80 -6.98
C VAL A 22 0.80 0.57 -7.04
N SER A 23 0.84 1.20 -8.22
CA SER A 23 1.37 2.56 -8.37
C SER A 23 0.52 3.60 -7.63
N HIS A 24 -0.81 3.48 -7.69
CA HIS A 24 -1.75 4.34 -6.96
C HIS A 24 -1.61 4.15 -5.45
N LEU A 25 -1.48 2.92 -4.97
CA LEU A 25 -1.24 2.63 -3.55
C LEU A 25 0.07 3.24 -3.03
N LYS A 26 1.07 3.40 -3.90
CA LYS A 26 2.41 3.87 -3.54
C LYS A 26 2.57 5.40 -3.56
N ASN A 27 1.92 6.08 -4.51
CA ASN A 27 2.29 7.45 -4.88
C ASN A 27 1.18 8.50 -4.65
N GLN A 28 0.07 8.20 -3.99
CA GLN A 28 -1.01 9.18 -3.81
C GLN A 28 -1.25 9.54 -2.35
N ASP A 29 -1.40 10.85 -2.11
CA ASP A 29 -1.85 11.48 -0.85
C ASP A 29 -3.27 11.04 -0.43
N ILE A 30 -4.01 10.43 -1.37
CA ILE A 30 -5.35 9.92 -1.17
C ILE A 30 -5.28 8.40 -1.23
N MET A 31 -5.47 7.74 -0.09
CA MET A 31 -5.53 6.29 -0.01
C MET A 31 -6.66 5.79 -0.94
N PRO A 32 -6.34 5.01 -2.00
CA PRO A 32 -7.39 4.45 -2.85
C PRO A 32 -8.23 3.47 -2.04
N ARG A 33 -9.50 3.30 -2.42
CA ARG A 33 -10.39 2.32 -1.77
C ARG A 33 -9.76 0.92 -1.85
N ILE A 34 -9.31 0.40 -0.72
CA ILE A 34 -8.83 -0.97 -0.56
C ILE A 34 -10.00 -1.84 -0.08
N GLY A 35 -10.29 -2.91 -0.81
CA GLY A 35 -11.24 -3.94 -0.38
C GLY A 35 -10.60 -4.95 0.57
N ALA A 36 -11.43 -5.68 1.31
CA ALA A 36 -10.98 -6.71 2.26
C ALA A 36 -10.09 -7.78 1.60
N GLU A 37 -10.43 -8.22 0.38
CA GLU A 37 -9.64 -9.20 -0.37
C GLU A 37 -8.23 -8.70 -0.71
N THR A 38 -8.11 -7.42 -1.09
CA THR A 38 -6.81 -6.81 -1.40
C THR A 38 -5.97 -6.62 -0.15
N LEU A 39 -6.59 -6.21 0.95
CA LEU A 39 -5.91 -6.06 2.24
C LEU A 39 -5.42 -7.42 2.77
N ASP A 40 -6.23 -8.47 2.67
CA ASP A 40 -5.86 -9.83 3.05
C ASP A 40 -4.70 -10.38 2.19
N ALA A 41 -4.75 -10.17 0.87
CA ALA A 41 -3.66 -10.55 -0.02
C ALA A 41 -2.35 -9.83 0.32
N LEU A 42 -2.42 -8.53 0.64
CA LEU A 42 -1.26 -7.75 1.09
C LEU A 42 -0.69 -8.28 2.41
N CYS A 43 -1.55 -8.51 3.41
CA CYS A 43 -1.13 -8.97 4.73
C CYS A 43 -0.46 -10.35 4.65
N LYS A 44 -1.06 -11.29 3.91
CA LYS A 44 -0.49 -12.63 3.67
C LYS A 44 0.84 -12.56 2.94
N PHE A 45 0.93 -11.71 1.92
CA PHE A 45 2.12 -11.62 1.09
C PHE A 45 3.30 -10.95 1.81
N LEU A 46 3.02 -9.91 2.58
CA LEU A 46 4.04 -9.15 3.31
C LEU A 46 4.32 -9.72 4.71
N GLU A 47 3.61 -10.78 5.10
CA GLU A 47 3.66 -11.39 6.44
C GLU A 47 3.48 -10.34 7.55
N CYS A 48 2.46 -9.51 7.41
CA CYS A 48 2.18 -8.38 8.31
C CYS A 48 0.69 -8.27 8.66
N THR A 49 0.37 -7.40 9.60
CA THR A 49 -1.00 -7.11 10.00
C THR A 49 -1.51 -5.80 9.38
N PRO A 50 -2.83 -5.56 9.31
CA PRO A 50 -3.37 -4.28 8.84
C PRO A 50 -2.83 -3.07 9.58
N SER A 51 -2.54 -3.21 10.88
CA SER A 51 -1.95 -2.16 11.71
C SER A 51 -0.51 -1.80 11.29
N ASP A 52 0.20 -2.70 10.61
CA ASP A 52 1.53 -2.43 10.07
C ASP A 52 1.48 -1.70 8.71
N LEU A 53 0.29 -1.64 8.08
CA LEU A 53 0.08 -1.07 6.75
C LEU A 53 -0.64 0.28 6.77
N ILE A 54 -1.39 0.56 7.84
CA ILE A 54 -2.29 1.72 7.94
C ILE A 54 -1.88 2.55 9.14
N GLU A 55 -1.64 3.83 8.91
CA GLU A 55 -1.41 4.83 9.94
C GLU A 55 -2.43 5.97 9.76
N TYR A 56 -2.95 6.48 10.87
CA TYR A 56 -3.78 7.68 10.84
C TYR A 56 -2.88 8.90 10.76
N VAL A 57 -3.03 9.68 9.69
CA VAL A 57 -2.36 10.98 9.52
C VAL A 57 -3.44 12.06 9.61
N PRO A 58 -3.36 13.00 10.58
CA PRO A 58 -4.26 14.14 10.65
C PRO A 58 -4.13 15.00 9.38
N ASP A 59 -5.24 15.57 8.90
CA ASP A 59 -5.23 16.42 7.69
C ASP A 59 -4.27 17.63 7.82
N GLU A 60 -4.12 18.15 9.04
CA GLU A 60 -3.21 19.26 9.37
C GLU A 60 -1.72 18.90 9.19
N ALA A 61 -1.37 17.61 9.19
CA ALA A 61 0.01 17.13 9.03
C ALA A 61 0.42 16.95 7.56
N ILE A 62 -0.50 17.11 6.61
CA ILE A 62 -0.25 16.95 5.16
C ILE A 62 0.37 18.24 4.57
N ASP A 63 0.17 19.38 5.24
CA ASP A 63 0.69 20.70 4.85
C ASP A 63 2.08 21.03 5.44
N GLU A 64 2.62 20.17 6.32
CA GLU A 64 3.95 20.32 6.92
C GLU A 64 4.95 19.32 6.32
N ASP A 65 5.44 19.58 5.11
CA ASP A 65 6.59 18.85 4.54
C ASP A 65 7.85 19.76 4.59
N PRO A 66 8.95 19.38 5.29
CA PRO A 66 10.29 19.95 5.12
C PRO A 66 11.09 19.33 3.95
#